data_AF-A0A9X3TMT3-F1
#
_entry.id   AF-A0A9X3TMT3-F1
#
_cell.length_a   1.000
_cell.length_b   1.000
_cell.length_c   1.000
_cell.angle_alpha   90.00
_cell.angle_beta   90.00
_cell.angle_gamma   90.00
#
_symmetry.space_group_name_H-M   'P 1'
#
loop_
_entity.id
_entity.type
_entity.pdbx_description
1 polymer ?
#
loop_
_entity_poly.entity_id
_entity_poly.type
_entity_poly.pdbx_seq_one_letter_code
_entity_poly.pdbx_strand_id
1 'polypeptide(L)'
;MNERLSQYKEQVLAKWNQLSPKRRWMISGIVLFLLISLGLYIYIASQPVYTPLYNQRLSEQEIGLIKQELESKKIPYRITDNGTNIEVPQKLAQDVIVDLAAQGIPSQAGINTEIFSNTLGVTDRQFDVMKKEALQQELRKMLERVNGVRSAQVMINLPEESVWITEKPETATASVIVDVEPGTRLDQKQINALYLLVSRSVPKLPPENITISDQYSNLLEWKDGSEAEGSLTGFEQQEKIRANVEREIQQNLYQLLGTMMGRDKVIVHTFIKMNFDKENRVENLVEAPDKENNEGLIISSQKSSKTFSGQGAPPGGTAGTGGNAVPGYPGSTPQGSNSQYEELNDTINREVNRITRNITMSPYKIEDITINVGVEPPEGGQLDAQTIESIKQVLRNVVRVTLSDRGVQLTQEELDQHISVLPRQFSGKVAVDSSTDLTPYLYGAGAVALLALGAVAFLIYRRRRQAKLQEEEVPDLMPPQPMEIPDLTYQEDTDQVVVRKQLEKLARSKPDEFVVLLRTWLAED
;
A
#
# COMPACT_ATOMS: atom_id res chain seq x y z
N MET A 1 12.18 -17.01 88.58
CA MET A 1 11.05 -17.32 87.67
C MET A 1 11.04 -18.78 87.19
N ASN A 2 12.19 -19.43 87.03
CA ASN A 2 12.26 -20.81 86.52
C ASN A 2 11.71 -21.89 87.48
N GLU A 3 11.82 -21.72 88.80
CA GLU A 3 11.32 -22.70 89.78
C GLU A 3 9.79 -22.78 89.86
N ARG A 4 9.09 -21.68 89.57
CA ARG A 4 7.62 -21.71 89.51
C ARG A 4 7.14 -22.45 88.27
N LEU A 5 7.84 -22.31 87.15
CA LEU A 5 7.53 -23.03 85.90
C LEU A 5 7.70 -24.56 86.04
N SER A 6 8.73 -25.02 86.76
CA SER A 6 8.89 -26.46 87.05
C SER A 6 7.81 -26.99 87.97
N GLN A 7 7.43 -26.24 89.02
CA GLN A 7 6.34 -26.62 89.93
C GLN A 7 4.98 -26.71 89.21
N TYR A 8 4.69 -25.77 88.30
CA TYR A 8 3.47 -25.83 87.49
C TYR A 8 3.48 -27.03 86.53
N LYS A 9 4.62 -27.33 85.90
CA LYS A 9 4.77 -28.49 85.01
C LYS A 9 4.54 -29.81 85.75
N GLU A 10 5.10 -29.96 86.95
CA GLU A 10 4.93 -31.14 87.78
C GLU A 10 3.48 -31.30 88.28
N GLN A 11 2.83 -30.22 88.69
CA GLN A 11 1.41 -30.25 89.10
C GLN A 11 0.47 -30.60 87.94
N VAL A 12 0.76 -30.14 86.72
CA VAL A 12 0.00 -30.48 85.51
C VAL A 12 0.22 -31.93 85.11
N LEU A 13 1.46 -32.43 85.15
CA LEU A 13 1.78 -33.84 84.85
C LEU A 13 1.19 -34.81 85.88
N ALA A 14 1.21 -34.45 87.16
CA ALA A 14 0.59 -35.24 88.24
C ALA A 14 -0.93 -35.33 88.07
N LYS A 15 -1.60 -34.21 87.76
CA LYS A 15 -3.05 -34.19 87.46
C LYS A 15 -3.38 -34.93 86.17
N TRP A 16 -2.53 -34.83 85.14
CA TRP A 16 -2.69 -35.58 83.88
C TRP A 16 -2.64 -37.10 84.10
N ASN A 17 -1.73 -37.56 84.97
CA ASN A 17 -1.56 -38.97 85.29
C ASN A 17 -2.61 -39.55 86.25
N GLN A 18 -3.48 -38.71 86.84
CA GLN A 18 -4.61 -39.14 87.67
C GLN A 18 -5.95 -39.21 86.90
N LEU A 19 -5.99 -38.71 85.65
CA LEU A 19 -7.20 -38.77 84.83
C LEU A 19 -7.42 -40.17 84.24
N SER A 20 -8.68 -40.61 84.16
CA SER A 20 -9.03 -41.88 83.52
C SER A 20 -8.63 -41.89 82.03
N PRO A 21 -8.27 -43.04 81.44
CA PRO A 21 -7.81 -43.11 80.05
C PRO A 21 -8.83 -42.53 79.05
N LYS A 22 -10.14 -42.69 79.30
CA LYS A 22 -11.20 -42.06 78.51
C LYS A 22 -11.18 -40.52 78.57
N ARG A 23 -10.96 -39.93 79.75
CA ARG A 23 -10.86 -38.46 79.91
C ARG A 23 -9.61 -37.88 79.27
N ARG A 24 -8.47 -38.59 79.28
CA ARG A 24 -7.23 -38.14 78.62
C ARG A 24 -7.38 -38.05 77.10
N TRP A 25 -8.01 -39.04 76.48
CA TRP A 25 -8.31 -39.03 75.05
C TRP A 25 -9.30 -37.91 74.67
N MET A 26 -10.33 -37.69 75.49
CA MET A 26 -11.27 -36.59 75.29
C MET A 26 -10.60 -35.21 75.37
N ILE A 27 -9.77 -34.97 76.38
CA ILE A 27 -9.05 -33.69 76.54
C ILE A 27 -8.03 -33.50 75.41
N SER A 28 -7.31 -34.56 75.01
CA SER A 28 -6.36 -34.50 73.88
C SER A 28 -7.08 -34.18 72.56
N GLY A 29 -8.26 -34.77 72.33
CA GLY A 29 -9.08 -34.48 71.16
C GLY A 29 -9.60 -33.04 71.12
N ILE A 30 -10.01 -32.49 72.27
CA ILE A 30 -10.44 -31.08 72.38
C ILE A 30 -9.27 -30.12 72.11
N VAL A 31 -8.09 -30.40 72.67
CA VAL A 31 -6.88 -29.59 72.42
C VAL A 31 -6.48 -29.64 70.95
N LEU A 32 -6.54 -30.81 70.31
CA LEU A 32 -6.24 -30.96 68.89
C LEU A 32 -7.28 -30.21 68.02
N PHE A 33 -8.56 -30.33 68.34
CA PHE A 33 -9.61 -29.59 67.64
C PHE A 33 -9.44 -28.07 67.76
N LEU A 34 -9.10 -27.57 68.95
CA LEU A 34 -8.80 -26.15 69.16
C LEU A 34 -7.60 -25.68 68.34
N LEU A 35 -6.53 -26.49 68.27
CA LEU A 35 -5.35 -26.15 67.46
C LEU A 35 -5.68 -26.12 65.96
N ILE A 36 -6.47 -27.07 65.47
CA ILE A 36 -6.92 -27.11 64.06
C ILE A 36 -7.84 -25.92 63.76
N SER A 37 -8.80 -25.64 64.63
CA SER A 37 -9.72 -24.52 64.48
C SER A 37 -9.00 -23.17 64.51
N LEU A 38 -8.01 -23.01 65.40
CA LEU A 38 -7.19 -21.80 65.45
C LEU A 38 -6.31 -21.66 64.20
N GLY A 39 -5.72 -22.75 63.71
CA GLY A 39 -4.98 -22.75 62.45
C GLY A 39 -5.86 -22.37 61.25
N LEU A 40 -7.08 -22.90 61.20
CA LEU A 40 -8.05 -22.58 60.15
C LEU A 40 -8.50 -21.11 60.23
N TYR A 41 -8.74 -20.60 61.43
CA TYR A 41 -9.08 -19.19 61.67
C TYR A 41 -7.96 -18.26 61.19
N ILE A 42 -6.71 -18.55 61.54
CA ILE A 42 -5.55 -17.77 61.10
C ILE A 42 -5.41 -17.84 59.58
N TYR A 43 -5.62 -19.01 58.97
CA TYR A 43 -5.54 -19.17 57.52
C TYR A 43 -6.61 -18.34 56.78
N ILE A 44 -7.86 -18.39 57.23
CA ILE A 44 -8.96 -17.62 56.63
C ILE A 44 -8.74 -16.11 56.86
N ALA A 45 -8.32 -15.71 58.07
CA ALA A 45 -8.04 -14.31 58.40
C ALA A 45 -6.82 -13.74 57.66
N SER A 46 -5.92 -14.61 57.16
CA SER A 46 -4.72 -14.19 56.41
C SER A 46 -4.96 -14.06 54.90
N GLN A 47 -6.16 -14.36 54.40
CA GLN A 47 -6.47 -14.20 52.97
C GLN A 47 -6.60 -12.71 52.60
N PRO A 48 -5.93 -12.24 51.53
CA PRO A 48 -6.06 -10.85 51.09
C PRO A 48 -7.47 -10.58 50.53
N VAL A 49 -8.09 -9.50 50.99
CA VAL A 49 -9.35 -8.98 50.45
C VAL A 49 -9.05 -8.24 49.14
N TYR A 50 -9.72 -8.61 48.06
CA TYR A 50 -9.59 -7.97 46.74
C TYR A 50 -10.68 -6.91 46.59
N THR A 51 -10.33 -5.80 45.94
CA THR A 51 -11.25 -4.70 45.61
C THR A 51 -11.07 -4.33 44.13
N PRO A 52 -12.14 -3.95 43.42
CA PRO A 52 -12.01 -3.44 42.05
C PRO A 52 -11.15 -2.16 42.06
N LEU A 53 -10.26 -2.02 41.08
CA LEU A 53 -9.48 -0.78 40.90
C LEU A 53 -10.36 0.38 40.44
N TYR A 54 -11.27 0.10 39.50
CA TYR A 54 -12.14 1.10 38.90
C TYR A 54 -13.60 0.64 39.04
N ASN A 55 -14.47 1.59 39.34
CA ASN A 55 -15.92 1.33 39.46
C ASN A 55 -16.61 1.26 38.08
N GLN A 56 -15.88 1.54 37.00
CA GLN A 56 -16.35 1.60 35.63
C GLN A 56 -15.86 0.37 34.88
N ARG A 57 -16.63 -0.11 33.90
CA ARG A 57 -16.15 -1.15 32.99
C ARG A 57 -15.08 -0.58 32.07
N LEU A 58 -13.95 -1.27 31.99
CA LEU A 58 -12.84 -0.93 31.13
C LEU A 58 -12.93 -1.73 29.83
N SER A 59 -12.36 -1.18 28.75
CA SER A 59 -12.17 -1.91 27.51
C SER A 59 -11.12 -3.03 27.67
N GLU A 60 -11.18 -4.05 26.81
CA GLU A 60 -10.20 -5.15 26.82
C GLU A 60 -8.76 -4.66 26.60
N GLN A 61 -8.59 -3.58 25.84
CA GLN A 61 -7.29 -2.96 25.59
C GLN A 61 -6.72 -2.30 26.85
N GLU A 62 -7.53 -1.55 27.59
CA GLU A 62 -7.14 -0.93 28.86
C GLU A 62 -6.82 -1.99 29.92
N ILE A 63 -7.62 -3.06 29.98
CA ILE A 63 -7.37 -4.21 30.89
C ILE A 63 -6.04 -4.89 30.54
N GLY A 64 -5.70 -5.02 29.25
CA GLY A 64 -4.41 -5.54 28.80
C GLY A 64 -3.22 -4.71 29.26
N LEU A 65 -3.32 -3.38 29.17
CA LEU A 65 -2.28 -2.45 29.63
C LEU A 65 -2.10 -2.49 31.15
N ILE A 66 -3.22 -2.44 31.90
CA ILE A 66 -3.20 -2.52 33.36
C ILE A 66 -2.62 -3.87 33.82
N LYS A 67 -3.01 -4.97 33.16
CA LYS A 67 -2.49 -6.31 33.43
C LYS A 67 -0.97 -6.36 33.27
N GLN A 68 -0.44 -5.83 32.17
CA GLN A 68 1.00 -5.82 31.89
C GLN A 68 1.78 -5.07 32.98
N GLU A 69 1.25 -3.95 33.45
CA GLU A 69 1.89 -3.16 34.51
C GLU A 69 1.83 -3.87 35.87
N LEU A 70 0.70 -4.50 36.20
CA LEU A 70 0.55 -5.29 37.43
C LEU A 70 1.47 -6.52 37.43
N GLU A 71 1.63 -7.19 36.29
CA GLU A 71 2.59 -8.29 36.12
C GLU A 71 4.03 -7.81 36.28
N SER A 72 4.39 -6.67 35.67
CA SER A 72 5.71 -6.03 35.78
C SER A 72 6.08 -5.74 37.25
N LYS A 73 5.13 -5.20 38.02
CA LYS A 73 5.28 -4.89 39.44
C LYS A 73 5.05 -6.07 40.38
N LYS A 74 4.76 -7.26 39.85
CA LYS A 74 4.47 -8.50 40.61
C LYS A 74 3.33 -8.32 41.63
N ILE A 75 2.34 -7.50 41.28
CA ILE A 75 1.17 -7.26 42.12
C ILE A 75 0.14 -8.33 41.80
N PRO A 76 -0.38 -9.08 42.79
CA PRO A 76 -1.41 -10.08 42.52
C PRO A 76 -2.71 -9.39 42.10
N TYR A 77 -3.34 -9.89 41.05
CA TYR A 77 -4.58 -9.33 40.50
C TYR A 77 -5.57 -10.44 40.12
N ARG A 78 -6.84 -10.08 39.97
CA ARG A 78 -7.91 -10.94 39.44
C ARG A 78 -8.69 -10.20 38.38
N ILE A 79 -8.99 -10.88 37.28
CA ILE A 79 -9.83 -10.33 36.22
C ILE A 79 -11.25 -10.87 36.44
N THR A 80 -12.22 -9.98 36.54
CA THR A 80 -13.64 -10.27 36.77
C THR A 80 -14.48 -9.70 35.63
N ASP A 81 -15.79 -9.94 35.65
CA ASP A 81 -16.75 -9.43 34.66
C ASP A 81 -16.35 -9.71 33.19
N ASN A 82 -15.97 -10.96 32.90
CA ASN A 82 -15.57 -11.44 31.56
C ASN A 82 -14.45 -10.61 30.89
N GLY A 83 -13.50 -10.07 31.67
CA GLY A 83 -12.38 -9.32 31.10
C GLY A 83 -12.58 -7.81 31.05
N THR A 84 -13.63 -7.29 31.67
CA THR A 84 -13.94 -5.85 31.71
C THR A 84 -13.64 -5.19 33.05
N ASN A 85 -13.19 -5.96 34.04
CA ASN A 85 -12.90 -5.46 35.38
C ASN A 85 -11.65 -6.14 35.97
N ILE A 86 -10.92 -5.40 36.82
CA ILE A 86 -9.70 -5.87 37.46
C ILE A 86 -9.67 -5.53 38.95
N GLU A 87 -9.36 -6.53 39.76
CA GLU A 87 -9.30 -6.43 41.22
C GLU A 87 -7.88 -6.65 41.74
N VAL A 88 -7.50 -5.90 42.77
CA VAL A 88 -6.22 -6.02 43.47
C VAL A 88 -6.44 -6.04 44.99
N PRO A 89 -5.46 -6.51 45.79
CA PRO A 89 -5.56 -6.44 47.24
C PRO A 89 -5.88 -5.03 47.72
N GLN A 90 -6.86 -4.90 48.60
CA GLN A 90 -7.36 -3.62 49.12
C GLN A 90 -6.25 -2.72 49.67
N LYS A 91 -5.20 -3.31 50.25
CA LYS A 91 -4.04 -2.58 50.78
C LYS A 91 -3.19 -1.89 49.72
N LEU A 92 -3.21 -2.38 48.48
CA LEU A 92 -2.41 -1.89 47.35
C LEU A 92 -3.24 -1.07 46.35
N ALA A 93 -4.57 -1.09 46.46
CA ALA A 93 -5.45 -0.50 45.47
C ALA A 93 -5.19 1.00 45.24
N GLN A 94 -5.01 1.79 46.30
CA GLN A 94 -4.76 3.23 46.17
C GLN A 94 -3.41 3.53 45.52
N ASP A 95 -2.35 2.84 45.94
CA ASP A 95 -1.00 3.02 45.39
C ASP A 95 -0.97 2.65 43.90
N VAL A 96 -1.63 1.54 43.54
CA VAL A 96 -1.75 1.10 42.15
C VAL A 96 -2.51 2.12 41.30
N ILE A 97 -3.61 2.70 41.81
CA ILE A 97 -4.38 3.72 41.07
C ILE A 97 -3.52 4.95 40.81
N VAL A 98 -2.75 5.42 41.81
CA VAL A 98 -1.86 6.58 41.66
C VAL A 98 -0.75 6.29 40.66
N ASP A 99 -0.17 5.10 40.71
CA ASP A 99 0.87 4.67 39.79
C ASP A 99 0.38 4.55 38.35
N LEU A 100 -0.79 3.95 38.14
CA LEU A 100 -1.42 3.85 36.82
C LEU A 100 -1.77 5.24 36.28
N ALA A 101 -2.29 6.13 37.14
CA ALA A 101 -2.59 7.51 36.76
C ALA A 101 -1.33 8.29 36.38
N ALA A 102 -0.20 8.07 37.05
CA ALA A 102 1.09 8.67 36.70
C ALA A 102 1.60 8.21 35.33
N GLN A 103 1.18 7.03 34.88
CA GLN A 103 1.48 6.49 33.55
C GLN A 103 0.43 6.85 32.50
N GLY A 104 -0.60 7.62 32.87
CA GLY A 104 -1.69 7.99 31.97
C GLY A 104 -2.66 6.86 31.67
N ILE A 105 -2.77 5.86 32.56
CA ILE A 105 -3.67 4.71 32.44
C ILE A 105 -4.85 4.88 33.44
N PRO A 106 -6.11 4.66 33.01
CA PRO A 106 -6.55 4.39 31.65
C PRO A 106 -6.32 5.61 30.75
N SER A 107 -5.94 5.34 29.49
CA SER A 107 -5.80 6.37 28.47
C SER A 107 -7.12 7.13 28.42
N GLN A 108 -7.11 8.43 28.73
CA GLN A 108 -8.28 9.26 28.45
C GLN A 108 -8.59 9.06 26.98
N ALA A 109 -9.71 8.40 26.68
CA ALA A 109 -10.20 8.25 25.32
C ALA A 109 -10.11 9.63 24.67
N GLY A 110 -9.51 9.67 23.48
CA GLY A 110 -9.42 10.91 22.70
C GLY A 110 -10.78 11.59 22.65
N ILE A 111 -10.79 12.90 22.44
CA ILE A 111 -12.02 13.70 22.35
C ILE A 111 -12.99 13.00 21.39
N ASN A 112 -13.95 12.27 21.96
CA ASN A 112 -14.87 11.43 21.20
C ASN A 112 -16.02 12.32 20.73
N THR A 113 -16.20 12.38 19.42
CA THR A 113 -17.31 13.10 18.75
C THR A 113 -18.68 12.46 19.05
N GLU A 114 -18.72 11.36 19.81
CA GLU A 114 -19.95 10.77 20.38
C GLU A 114 -20.76 11.76 21.22
N ILE A 115 -20.14 12.85 21.70
CA ILE A 115 -20.84 13.94 22.39
C ILE A 115 -21.85 14.65 21.45
N PHE A 116 -21.71 14.51 20.13
CA PHE A 116 -22.55 15.19 19.14
C PHE A 116 -23.61 14.29 18.47
N SER A 117 -23.66 12.98 18.75
CA SER A 117 -24.58 12.05 18.07
C SER A 117 -26.01 12.05 18.62
N ASN A 118 -26.24 12.59 19.82
CA ASN A 118 -27.50 12.44 20.55
C ASN A 118 -28.38 13.71 20.62
N THR A 119 -28.07 14.76 19.86
CA THR A 119 -28.90 15.97 19.81
C THR A 119 -29.80 15.97 18.58
N LEU A 120 -31.12 16.02 18.79
CA LEU A 120 -32.11 16.29 17.75
C LEU A 120 -31.85 17.66 17.14
N GLY A 121 -31.26 17.68 15.94
CA GLY A 121 -30.88 18.88 15.19
C GLY A 121 -29.37 19.06 15.09
N VAL A 122 -28.75 18.48 14.05
CA VAL A 122 -27.36 18.78 13.67
C VAL A 122 -27.34 20.07 12.84
N THR A 123 -26.37 20.94 13.09
CA THR A 123 -26.12 22.11 12.22
C THR A 123 -25.25 21.68 11.03
N ASP A 124 -25.31 22.40 9.90
CA ASP A 124 -24.52 22.07 8.70
C ASP A 124 -23.02 21.94 9.00
N ARG A 125 -22.49 22.84 9.86
CA ARG A 125 -21.09 22.76 10.33
C ARG A 125 -20.79 21.50 11.13
N GLN A 126 -21.72 21.02 11.95
CA GLN A 126 -21.56 19.77 12.69
C GLN A 126 -21.59 18.58 11.73
N PHE A 127 -22.47 18.60 10.73
CA PHE A 127 -22.54 17.56 9.70
C PHE A 127 -21.23 17.49 8.89
N ASP A 128 -20.64 18.63 8.53
CA ASP A 128 -19.36 18.67 7.81
C ASP A 128 -18.21 18.08 8.63
N VAL A 129 -18.14 18.38 9.93
CA VAL A 129 -17.16 17.78 10.84
C VAL A 129 -17.35 16.27 10.94
N MET A 130 -18.58 15.79 11.11
CA MET A 130 -18.89 14.36 11.15
C MET A 130 -18.54 13.66 9.84
N LYS A 131 -18.87 14.26 8.70
CA LYS A 131 -18.54 13.74 7.37
C LYS A 131 -17.02 13.64 7.16
N LYS A 132 -16.28 14.68 7.55
CA LYS A 132 -14.82 14.71 7.50
C LYS A 132 -14.21 13.59 8.34
N GLU A 133 -14.68 13.43 9.58
CA GLU A 133 -14.17 12.41 10.49
C GLU A 133 -14.50 10.98 9.99
N ALA A 134 -15.72 10.75 9.51
CA ALA A 134 -16.11 9.48 8.91
C ALA A 134 -15.20 9.12 7.72
N LEU A 135 -14.89 10.10 6.86
CA LEU A 135 -14.01 9.90 5.72
C LEU A 135 -12.57 9.58 6.16
N GLN A 136 -12.05 10.24 7.20
CA GLN A 136 -10.74 9.92 7.77
C GLN A 136 -10.68 8.51 8.37
N GLN A 137 -11.73 8.08 9.09
CA GLN A 137 -11.79 6.73 9.65
C GLN A 137 -11.85 5.66 8.56
N GLU A 138 -12.63 5.88 7.50
CA GLU A 138 -12.73 4.92 6.41
C GLU A 138 -11.44 4.87 5.58
N LEU A 139 -10.79 6.01 5.34
CA LEU A 139 -9.45 6.06 4.73
C LEU A 139 -8.43 5.29 5.54
N ARG A 140 -8.40 5.46 6.87
CA ARG A 140 -7.52 4.69 7.75
C ARG A 140 -7.71 3.20 7.56
N LYS A 141 -8.96 2.71 7.65
CA LYS A 141 -9.27 1.28 7.45
C LYS A 141 -8.90 0.78 6.05
N MET A 142 -9.03 1.63 5.03
CA MET A 142 -8.67 1.29 3.66
C MET A 142 -7.14 1.16 3.49
N LEU A 143 -6.36 2.06 4.08
CA LEU A 143 -4.90 2.02 4.02
C LEU A 143 -4.33 0.84 4.82
N GLU A 144 -4.94 0.48 5.94
CA GLU A 144 -4.61 -0.71 6.74
C GLU A 144 -4.81 -2.04 5.99
N ARG A 145 -5.60 -2.05 4.91
CA ARG A 145 -5.74 -3.24 4.04
C ARG A 145 -4.57 -3.41 3.08
N VAL A 146 -3.70 -2.42 2.94
CA VAL A 146 -2.51 -2.52 2.09
C VAL A 146 -1.48 -3.39 2.80
N ASN A 147 -1.00 -4.42 2.11
CA ASN A 147 -0.03 -5.36 2.67
C ASN A 147 1.24 -4.62 3.15
N GLY A 148 1.66 -4.88 4.39
CA GLY A 148 2.79 -4.23 5.04
C GLY A 148 2.42 -2.97 5.84
N VAL A 149 1.18 -2.49 5.80
CA VAL A 149 0.69 -1.39 6.64
C VAL A 149 -0.04 -1.97 7.86
N ARG A 150 0.49 -1.73 9.06
CA ARG A 150 -0.08 -2.18 10.34
C ARG A 150 -1.17 -1.24 10.83
N SER A 151 -0.92 0.06 10.77
CA SER A 151 -1.88 1.10 11.15
C SER A 151 -1.67 2.35 10.30
N ALA A 152 -2.70 3.18 10.16
CA ALA A 152 -2.58 4.44 9.46
C ALA A 152 -3.25 5.59 10.24
N GLN A 153 -2.67 6.77 10.17
CA GLN A 153 -3.28 8.00 10.65
C GLN A 153 -3.46 8.95 9.47
N VAL A 154 -4.69 9.44 9.29
CA VAL A 154 -5.07 10.24 8.13
C VAL A 154 -5.65 11.56 8.60
N MET A 155 -5.05 12.66 8.14
CA MET A 155 -5.59 13.99 8.26
C MET A 155 -5.91 14.52 6.86
N ILE A 156 -7.10 15.10 6.71
CA ILE A 156 -7.55 15.69 5.44
C ILE A 156 -7.99 17.12 5.70
N ASN A 157 -7.83 17.98 4.71
CA ASN A 157 -8.42 19.29 4.68
C ASN A 157 -9.27 19.40 3.41
N LEU A 158 -10.57 19.62 3.58
CA LEU A 158 -11.51 19.77 2.48
C LEU A 158 -11.73 21.27 2.25
N PRO A 159 -11.71 21.76 1.00
CA PRO A 159 -12.01 23.14 0.70
C PRO A 159 -13.49 23.46 0.94
N GLU A 160 -13.80 24.71 1.31
CA GLU A 160 -15.19 25.16 1.45
C GLU A 160 -15.84 25.32 0.06
N GLU A 161 -17.14 25.01 -0.05
CA GLU A 161 -17.88 25.24 -1.29
C GLU A 161 -18.19 26.74 -1.45
N SER A 162 -17.36 27.44 -2.23
CA SER A 162 -17.63 28.83 -2.63
C SER A 162 -18.78 28.87 -3.64
N VAL A 163 -19.79 29.70 -3.37
CA VAL A 163 -20.95 29.95 -4.26
C VAL A 163 -20.58 30.91 -5.41
N TRP A 164 -19.35 31.44 -5.40
CA TRP A 164 -18.87 32.42 -6.37
C TRP A 164 -18.05 31.76 -7.49
N ILE A 165 -18.55 31.86 -8.72
CA ILE A 165 -17.95 31.33 -9.96
C ILE A 165 -16.57 31.92 -10.32
N THR A 166 -16.13 32.98 -9.63
CA THR A 166 -14.90 33.72 -9.97
C THR A 166 -13.66 33.24 -9.22
N GLU A 167 -13.81 32.38 -8.21
CA GLU A 167 -12.67 31.85 -7.44
C GLU A 167 -12.13 30.56 -8.08
N LYS A 168 -10.80 30.42 -8.12
CA LYS A 168 -10.17 29.18 -8.57
C LYS A 168 -10.67 28.03 -7.68
N PRO A 169 -10.96 26.84 -8.24
CA PRO A 169 -11.39 25.71 -7.43
C PRO A 169 -10.31 25.38 -6.41
N GLU A 170 -10.60 25.58 -5.12
CA GLU A 170 -9.71 25.17 -4.06
C GLU A 170 -9.55 23.64 -4.07
N THR A 171 -8.34 23.18 -3.80
CA THR A 171 -7.97 21.77 -3.78
C THR A 171 -7.87 21.28 -2.34
N ALA A 172 -8.25 20.02 -2.12
CA ALA A 172 -8.05 19.38 -0.84
C ALA A 172 -6.56 19.08 -0.61
N THR A 173 -6.19 18.89 0.66
CA THR A 173 -4.87 18.41 1.08
C THR A 173 -4.99 17.23 2.03
N ALA A 174 -4.02 16.32 2.02
CA ALA A 174 -3.99 15.18 2.93
C ALA A 174 -2.59 14.91 3.46
N SER A 175 -2.52 14.57 4.75
CA SER A 175 -1.31 14.10 5.41
C SER A 175 -1.60 12.73 6.02
N VAL A 176 -0.74 11.77 5.70
CA VAL A 176 -0.89 10.37 6.10
C VAL A 176 0.40 9.92 6.76
N ILE A 177 0.26 9.30 7.92
CA ILE A 177 1.35 8.58 8.58
C ILE A 177 0.98 7.10 8.55
N VAL A 178 1.84 6.27 7.97
CA VAL A 178 1.67 4.82 7.94
C VAL A 178 2.67 4.16 8.87
N ASP A 179 2.20 3.22 9.65
CA ASP A 179 3.03 2.38 10.50
C ASP A 179 3.25 1.06 9.79
N VAL A 180 4.47 0.85 9.29
CA VAL A 180 4.84 -0.32 8.50
C VAL A 180 5.16 -1.50 9.43
N GLU A 181 4.83 -2.72 9.00
CA GLU A 181 5.18 -3.93 9.75
C GLU A 181 6.69 -4.05 10.03
N PRO A 182 7.11 -4.53 11.22
CA PRO A 182 8.53 -4.69 11.54
C PRO A 182 9.27 -5.60 10.55
N GLY A 183 10.37 -5.12 9.98
CA GLY A 183 11.18 -5.88 9.02
C GLY A 183 10.65 -5.85 7.58
N THR A 184 9.50 -5.21 7.35
CA THR A 184 8.92 -5.00 6.01
C THR A 184 9.29 -3.61 5.51
N ARG A 185 9.58 -3.50 4.20
CA ARG A 185 9.67 -2.20 3.50
C ARG A 185 8.62 -2.19 2.40
N LEU A 186 7.88 -1.09 2.32
CA LEU A 186 6.91 -0.88 1.26
C LEU A 186 7.65 -0.72 -0.08
N ASP A 187 7.20 -1.45 -1.10
CA ASP A 187 7.69 -1.27 -2.45
C ASP A 187 7.07 -0.01 -3.11
N GLN A 188 7.65 0.45 -4.22
CA GLN A 188 7.13 1.64 -4.89
C GLN A 188 5.69 1.47 -5.41
N LYS A 189 5.27 0.24 -5.73
CA LYS A 189 3.91 -0.04 -6.20
C LYS A 189 2.89 0.13 -5.08
N GLN A 190 3.23 -0.32 -3.88
CA GLN A 190 2.45 -0.15 -2.65
C GLN A 190 2.39 1.33 -2.28
N ILE A 191 3.51 2.06 -2.32
CA ILE A 191 3.53 3.51 -2.09
C ILE A 191 2.60 4.22 -3.08
N ASN A 192 2.71 3.92 -4.38
CA ASN A 192 1.85 4.50 -5.40
C ASN A 192 0.37 4.14 -5.21
N ALA A 193 0.08 2.92 -4.74
CA ALA A 193 -1.28 2.49 -4.40
C ALA A 193 -1.84 3.29 -3.22
N LEU A 194 -1.04 3.58 -2.18
CA LEU A 194 -1.46 4.44 -1.06
C LEU A 194 -1.86 5.83 -1.57
N TYR A 195 -1.02 6.47 -2.39
CA TYR A 195 -1.33 7.77 -3.00
C TYR A 195 -2.61 7.74 -3.84
N LEU A 196 -2.78 6.71 -4.67
CA LEU A 196 -3.95 6.59 -5.53
C LEU A 196 -5.23 6.37 -4.71
N LEU A 197 -5.18 5.54 -3.67
CA LEU A 197 -6.32 5.30 -2.78
C LEU A 197 -6.75 6.58 -2.08
N VAL A 198 -5.80 7.38 -1.57
CA VAL A 198 -6.10 8.64 -0.90
C VAL A 198 -6.66 9.67 -1.89
N SER A 199 -6.00 9.87 -3.04
CA SER A 199 -6.42 10.83 -4.08
C SER A 199 -7.82 10.52 -4.63
N ARG A 200 -8.15 9.23 -4.83
CA ARG A 200 -9.44 8.82 -5.39
C ARG A 200 -10.58 8.79 -4.37
N SER A 201 -10.26 8.65 -3.10
CA SER A 201 -11.25 8.60 -2.02
C SER A 201 -11.64 9.98 -1.50
N VAL A 202 -10.84 11.02 -1.75
CA VAL A 202 -11.13 12.40 -1.32
C VAL A 202 -11.47 13.27 -2.54
N PRO A 203 -12.61 13.98 -2.55
CA PRO A 203 -12.96 14.86 -3.65
C PRO A 203 -11.97 16.03 -3.76
N LYS A 204 -11.61 16.41 -5.00
CA LYS A 204 -10.70 17.53 -5.31
C LYS A 204 -9.30 17.40 -4.68
N LEU A 205 -8.82 16.17 -4.44
CA LEU A 205 -7.49 15.92 -3.88
C LEU A 205 -6.52 15.43 -4.98
N PRO A 206 -5.71 16.32 -5.59
CA PRO A 206 -4.68 15.90 -6.52
C PRO A 206 -3.53 15.17 -5.76
N PRO A 207 -2.82 14.21 -6.39
CA PRO A 207 -1.74 13.46 -5.76
C PRO A 207 -0.60 14.33 -5.22
N GLU A 208 -0.33 15.46 -5.87
CA GLU A 208 0.67 16.46 -5.46
C GLU A 208 0.40 17.10 -4.09
N ASN A 209 -0.86 17.10 -3.63
CA ASN A 209 -1.28 17.65 -2.34
C ASN A 209 -1.33 16.58 -1.22
N ILE A 210 -0.76 15.41 -1.46
CA ILE A 210 -0.74 14.29 -0.52
C ILE A 210 0.69 14.11 0.00
N THR A 211 0.82 14.08 1.32
CA THR A 211 2.08 13.76 1.99
C THR A 211 1.91 12.46 2.76
N ILE A 212 2.67 11.42 2.39
CA ILE A 212 2.69 10.15 3.13
C ILE A 212 4.07 9.96 3.76
N SER A 213 4.10 9.61 5.05
CA SER A 213 5.34 9.32 5.79
C SER A 213 5.22 8.04 6.60
N ASP A 214 6.34 7.40 6.90
CA ASP A 214 6.39 6.23 7.78
C ASP A 214 6.49 6.62 9.28
N GLN A 215 6.44 5.64 10.17
CA GLN A 215 6.54 5.85 11.62
C GLN A 215 7.90 6.43 12.08
N TYR A 216 8.91 6.44 11.21
CA TYR A 216 10.25 7.00 11.45
C TYR A 216 10.43 8.37 10.77
N SER A 217 9.34 8.98 10.30
CA SER A 217 9.36 10.26 9.57
C SER A 217 10.12 10.20 8.24
N ASN A 218 10.28 9.02 7.63
CA ASN A 218 10.74 8.92 6.26
C ASN A 218 9.58 9.22 5.32
N LEU A 219 9.81 10.15 4.39
CA LEU A 219 8.81 10.48 3.38
C LEU A 219 8.69 9.35 2.36
N LEU A 220 7.47 8.88 2.13
CA LEU A 220 7.15 7.90 1.10
C LEU A 220 6.76 8.67 -0.15
N GLU A 221 7.71 8.90 -1.05
CA GLU A 221 7.45 9.72 -2.23
C GLU A 221 6.57 9.00 -3.26
N TRP A 222 5.58 9.72 -3.76
CA TRP A 222 4.88 9.33 -4.97
C TRP A 222 5.82 9.43 -6.16
N LYS A 223 5.99 8.33 -6.89
CA LYS A 223 6.70 8.33 -8.16
C LYS A 223 5.70 7.89 -9.20
N ASP A 224 5.24 8.82 -10.04
CA ASP A 224 4.45 8.41 -11.18
C ASP A 224 5.25 7.40 -12.00
N GLY A 225 4.60 6.36 -12.53
CA GLY A 225 5.27 5.41 -13.41
C GLY A 225 5.87 6.07 -14.66
N SER A 226 5.53 7.34 -14.89
CA SER A 226 6.08 8.24 -15.92
C SER A 226 7.24 9.13 -15.45
N GLU A 227 7.40 9.38 -14.14
CA GLU A 227 8.39 10.28 -13.52
C GLU A 227 9.36 9.54 -12.58
N ALA A 228 9.71 8.30 -12.91
CA ALA A 228 10.90 7.65 -12.36
C ALA A 228 12.21 8.29 -12.89
N GLU A 229 12.27 9.61 -13.04
CA GLU A 229 13.27 10.35 -13.83
C GLU A 229 14.01 11.41 -12.97
N GLY A 230 14.47 11.02 -11.78
CA GLY A 230 15.48 11.76 -11.04
C GLY A 230 16.88 11.29 -11.43
N SER A 231 17.55 11.98 -12.37
CA SER A 231 18.98 11.97 -12.81
C SER A 231 19.83 10.68 -12.69
N LEU A 232 19.83 9.99 -11.54
CA LEU A 232 20.41 8.65 -11.34
C LEU A 232 19.50 7.50 -11.82
N THR A 233 18.17 7.70 -11.82
CA THR A 233 17.19 6.68 -12.26
C THR A 233 17.03 6.59 -13.78
N GLY A 234 17.26 7.69 -14.51
CA GLY A 234 17.28 7.68 -15.98
C GLY A 234 18.36 6.76 -16.53
N PHE A 235 19.55 6.76 -15.92
CA PHE A 235 20.62 5.82 -16.27
C PHE A 235 20.24 4.37 -15.95
N GLU A 236 19.67 4.09 -14.77
CA GLU A 236 19.20 2.74 -14.44
C GLU A 236 18.10 2.25 -15.38
N GLN A 237 17.21 3.15 -15.83
CA GLN A 237 16.17 2.82 -16.80
C GLN A 237 16.75 2.58 -18.19
N GLN A 238 17.70 3.41 -18.65
CA GLN A 238 18.45 3.19 -19.88
C GLN A 238 19.20 1.85 -19.85
N GLU A 239 19.83 1.52 -18.72
CA GLU A 239 20.52 0.25 -18.51
C GLU A 239 19.55 -0.94 -18.52
N LYS A 240 18.38 -0.81 -17.89
CA LYS A 240 17.32 -1.83 -17.95
C LYS A 240 16.81 -2.04 -19.37
N ILE A 241 16.59 -0.97 -20.13
CA ILE A 241 16.17 -1.06 -21.54
C ILE A 241 17.26 -1.76 -22.35
N ARG A 242 18.52 -1.36 -22.18
CA ARG A 242 19.67 -2.00 -22.82
C ARG A 242 19.73 -3.50 -22.51
N ALA A 243 19.74 -3.85 -21.23
CA ALA A 243 19.82 -5.24 -20.77
C ALA A 243 18.62 -6.09 -21.24
N ASN A 244 17.43 -5.50 -21.36
CA ASN A 244 16.25 -6.20 -21.86
C ASN A 244 16.37 -6.52 -23.35
N VAL A 245 16.82 -5.56 -24.17
CA VAL A 245 17.04 -5.77 -25.61
C VAL A 245 18.19 -6.75 -25.84
N GLU A 246 19.30 -6.64 -25.10
CA GLU A 246 20.39 -7.62 -25.14
C GLU A 246 19.90 -9.03 -24.82
N ARG A 247 19.11 -9.17 -23.74
CA ARG A 247 18.54 -10.46 -23.33
C ARG A 247 17.59 -11.03 -24.38
N GLU A 248 16.75 -10.20 -25.00
CA GLU A 248 15.83 -10.63 -26.06
C GLU A 248 16.59 -11.15 -27.29
N ILE A 249 17.58 -10.39 -27.77
CA ILE A 249 18.44 -10.82 -28.89
C ILE A 249 19.19 -12.10 -28.53
N GLN A 250 19.75 -12.17 -27.31
CA GLN A 250 20.46 -13.35 -26.81
C GLN A 250 19.56 -14.57 -26.76
N GLN A 251 18.33 -14.45 -26.25
CA GLN A 251 17.36 -15.55 -26.18
C GLN A 251 16.94 -16.05 -27.56
N ASN A 252 16.69 -15.13 -28.50
CA ASN A 252 16.33 -15.48 -29.87
C ASN A 252 17.48 -16.21 -30.58
N LEU A 253 18.71 -15.71 -30.44
CA LEU A 253 19.90 -16.36 -30.98
C LEU A 253 20.18 -17.71 -30.32
N TYR A 254 20.02 -17.82 -29.00
CA TYR A 254 20.18 -19.08 -28.28
C TYR A 254 19.17 -20.13 -28.74
N GLN A 255 17.91 -19.74 -28.96
CA GLN A 255 16.88 -20.66 -29.48
C GLN A 255 17.22 -21.12 -30.90
N LEU A 256 17.61 -20.20 -31.78
CA LEU A 256 17.89 -20.50 -33.18
C LEU A 256 19.19 -21.28 -33.38
N LEU A 257 20.26 -20.94 -32.67
CA LEU A 257 21.51 -21.70 -32.73
C LEU A 257 21.40 -23.02 -31.96
N GLY A 258 20.58 -23.05 -30.90
CA GLY A 258 20.30 -24.25 -30.13
C GLY A 258 19.54 -25.33 -30.91
N THR A 259 18.70 -24.97 -31.90
CA THR A 259 18.10 -25.96 -32.81
C THR A 259 19.12 -26.52 -33.82
N MET A 260 20.17 -25.77 -34.16
CA MET A 260 21.23 -26.22 -35.07
C MET A 260 22.30 -27.07 -34.36
N MET A 261 22.76 -26.65 -33.17
CA MET A 261 23.92 -27.23 -32.48
C MET A 261 23.55 -28.04 -31.23
N GLY A 262 22.34 -27.88 -30.70
CA GLY A 262 21.89 -28.42 -29.41
C GLY A 262 21.89 -27.32 -28.33
N ARG A 263 20.81 -27.26 -27.53
CA ARG A 263 20.59 -26.20 -26.53
C ARG A 263 21.73 -26.11 -25.51
N ASP A 264 22.26 -27.25 -25.06
CA ASP A 264 23.34 -27.28 -24.06
C ASP A 264 24.75 -27.08 -24.65
N LYS A 265 24.85 -26.80 -25.95
CA LYS A 265 26.11 -26.64 -26.70
C LYS A 265 26.34 -25.24 -27.25
N VAL A 266 25.50 -24.27 -26.88
CA VAL A 266 25.62 -22.89 -27.35
C VAL A 266 25.53 -21.92 -26.19
N ILE A 267 26.45 -20.95 -26.15
CA ILE A 267 26.37 -19.79 -25.27
C ILE A 267 26.41 -18.54 -26.16
N VAL A 268 25.46 -17.63 -25.95
CA VAL A 268 25.39 -16.37 -26.68
C VAL A 268 25.52 -15.22 -25.68
N HIS A 269 26.33 -14.23 -26.01
CA HIS A 269 26.41 -12.96 -25.32
C HIS A 269 26.33 -11.83 -26.33
N THR A 270 25.44 -10.88 -26.07
CA THR A 270 25.21 -9.72 -26.93
C THR A 270 25.50 -8.46 -26.14
N PHE A 271 26.27 -7.55 -26.73
CA PHE A 271 26.50 -6.20 -26.21
C PHE A 271 25.93 -5.20 -27.20
N ILE A 272 25.17 -4.22 -26.72
CA ILE A 272 24.63 -3.16 -27.59
C ILE A 272 24.99 -1.77 -27.08
N LYS A 273 25.31 -0.89 -28.02
CA LYS A 273 25.41 0.54 -27.77
C LYS A 273 24.11 1.20 -28.21
N MET A 274 23.48 1.92 -27.29
CA MET A 274 22.21 2.60 -27.52
C MET A 274 22.35 4.10 -27.32
N ASN A 275 21.66 4.85 -28.18
CA ASN A 275 21.45 6.27 -28.05
C ASN A 275 20.00 6.51 -27.56
N PHE A 276 19.85 7.31 -26.50
CA PHE A 276 18.58 7.65 -25.86
C PHE A 276 18.21 9.13 -26.00
N ASP A 277 18.87 9.85 -26.92
CA ASP A 277 18.63 11.26 -27.16
C ASP A 277 17.20 11.46 -27.67
N LYS A 278 16.39 12.17 -26.89
CA LYS A 278 15.02 12.54 -27.27
C LYS A 278 15.09 13.80 -28.15
N GLU A 279 14.93 13.63 -29.46
CA GLU A 279 14.83 14.77 -30.38
C GLU A 279 13.36 15.07 -30.72
N ASN A 280 12.94 16.31 -30.44
CA ASN A 280 11.69 16.88 -30.95
C ASN A 280 12.04 18.06 -31.86
N ARG A 281 11.87 17.88 -33.17
CA ARG A 281 12.22 18.88 -34.17
C ARG A 281 10.98 19.31 -34.94
N VAL A 282 10.79 20.63 -35.04
CA VAL A 282 9.77 21.23 -35.90
C VAL A 282 10.47 21.75 -37.15
N GLU A 283 10.25 21.09 -38.28
CA GLU A 283 10.76 21.53 -39.56
C GLU A 283 9.68 22.34 -40.28
N ASN A 284 9.96 23.61 -40.59
CA ASN A 284 9.10 24.46 -41.41
C ASN A 284 9.72 24.60 -42.79
N LEU A 285 9.29 23.75 -43.72
CA LEU A 285 9.76 23.79 -45.11
C LEU A 285 8.85 24.69 -45.94
N VAL A 286 9.49 25.46 -46.82
CA VAL A 286 8.80 26.24 -47.86
C VAL A 286 9.15 25.62 -49.20
N GLU A 287 8.15 25.07 -49.89
CA GLU A 287 8.32 24.47 -51.21
C GLU A 287 7.56 25.29 -52.26
N ALA A 288 8.20 25.52 -53.41
CA ALA A 288 7.54 26.09 -54.57
C ALA A 288 6.52 25.09 -55.14
N PRO A 289 5.25 25.47 -55.33
CA PRO A 289 4.26 24.62 -56.01
C PRO A 289 4.68 24.26 -57.44
N ASP A 290 5.31 25.20 -58.15
CA ASP A 290 5.96 24.95 -59.43
C ASP A 290 7.42 24.54 -59.20
N LYS A 291 7.69 23.24 -59.33
CA LYS A 291 9.04 22.66 -59.14
C LYS A 291 9.97 22.91 -60.32
N GLU A 292 9.44 23.22 -61.51
CA GLU A 292 10.24 23.42 -62.72
C GLU A 292 10.88 24.81 -62.72
N ASN A 293 10.09 25.82 -62.35
CA ASN A 293 10.55 27.21 -62.29
C ASN A 293 10.94 27.67 -60.86
N ASN A 294 10.72 26.83 -59.85
CA ASN A 294 10.91 27.13 -58.43
C ASN A 294 10.15 28.40 -57.98
N GLU A 295 8.93 28.58 -58.50
CA GLU A 295 8.11 29.75 -58.24
C GLU A 295 6.85 29.44 -57.42
N GLY A 296 6.41 30.44 -56.63
CA GLY A 296 5.12 30.43 -55.96
C GLY A 296 3.94 30.62 -56.91
N LEU A 297 2.77 30.10 -56.54
CA LEU A 297 1.53 30.28 -57.28
C LEU A 297 1.08 31.74 -57.21
N ILE A 298 0.85 32.38 -58.35
CA ILE A 298 0.42 33.78 -58.40
C ILE A 298 -1.02 33.89 -57.89
N ILE A 299 -1.23 34.62 -56.80
CA ILE A 299 -2.57 34.86 -56.21
C ILE A 299 -3.15 36.22 -56.62
N SER A 300 -2.29 37.22 -56.85
CA SER A 300 -2.70 38.52 -57.35
C SER A 300 -1.55 39.20 -58.08
N SER A 301 -1.84 39.86 -59.20
CA SER A 301 -0.89 40.69 -59.93
C SER A 301 -1.52 42.07 -60.16
N GLN A 302 -0.80 43.13 -59.82
CA GLN A 302 -1.17 44.51 -60.07
C GLN A 302 -0.10 45.15 -60.95
N LYS A 303 -0.47 45.47 -62.18
CA LYS A 303 0.38 46.17 -63.13
C LYS A 303 -0.13 47.59 -63.34
N SER A 304 0.68 48.58 -63.02
CA SER A 304 0.41 49.99 -63.26
C SER A 304 1.44 50.51 -64.25
N SER A 305 0.97 51.04 -65.38
CA SER A 305 1.82 51.67 -66.38
C SER A 305 1.40 53.12 -66.51
N LYS A 306 2.31 54.05 -66.29
CA LYS A 306 2.13 55.46 -66.60
C LYS A 306 3.09 55.82 -67.72
N THR A 307 2.51 56.25 -68.84
CA THR A 307 3.29 56.77 -69.96
C THR A 307 2.88 58.21 -70.16
N PHE A 308 3.85 59.11 -70.10
CA PHE A 308 3.69 60.52 -70.43
C PHE A 308 4.54 60.83 -71.65
N SER A 309 3.90 61.37 -72.68
CA SER A 309 4.56 61.90 -73.86
C SER A 309 4.02 63.29 -74.08
N GLY A 310 4.89 64.29 -73.97
CA GLY A 310 4.52 65.68 -74.11
C GLY A 310 5.72 66.56 -74.39
N GLN A 311 5.46 67.73 -74.96
CA GLN A 311 6.47 68.79 -75.04
C GLN A 311 6.53 69.49 -73.68
N GLY A 312 7.63 69.32 -72.96
CA GLY A 312 7.88 70.08 -71.74
C GLY A 312 8.08 71.55 -72.08
N ALA A 313 7.48 72.45 -71.30
CA ALA A 313 7.88 73.84 -71.32
C ALA A 313 9.33 73.92 -70.80
N PRO A 314 10.27 74.58 -71.51
CA PRO A 314 11.62 74.77 -70.99
C PRO A 314 11.55 75.51 -69.64
N PRO A 315 12.40 75.18 -68.65
CA PRO A 315 12.47 75.93 -67.41
C PRO A 315 12.76 77.41 -67.73
N GLY A 316 11.77 78.28 -67.50
CA GLY A 316 11.86 79.71 -67.78
C GLY A 316 12.62 80.42 -66.67
N GLY A 317 13.80 80.95 -67.00
CA GLY A 317 14.56 81.85 -66.14
C GLY A 317 15.95 82.12 -66.71
N THR A 318 16.20 83.33 -67.19
CA THR A 318 17.54 83.75 -67.59
C THR A 318 18.38 83.98 -66.33
N ALA A 319 19.55 83.35 -66.24
CA ALA A 319 20.56 83.74 -65.26
C ALA A 319 21.02 85.17 -65.58
N GLY A 320 20.82 86.10 -64.63
CA GLY A 320 21.14 87.51 -64.82
C GLY A 320 22.61 87.71 -65.21
N THR A 321 22.86 88.28 -66.39
CA THR A 321 24.21 88.68 -66.81
C THR A 321 24.44 90.14 -66.43
N GLY A 322 25.53 90.41 -65.70
CA GLY A 322 25.96 91.73 -65.25
C GLY A 322 26.15 92.74 -66.40
N GLY A 323 26.02 94.03 -66.08
CA GLY A 323 25.74 95.15 -66.98
C GLY A 323 26.78 95.56 -68.03
N ASN A 324 27.62 94.65 -68.55
CA ASN A 324 28.53 94.93 -69.68
C ASN A 324 28.58 93.80 -70.74
N ALA A 325 27.60 92.90 -70.79
CA ALA A 325 27.51 91.90 -71.85
C ALA A 325 26.64 92.38 -73.02
N VAL A 326 27.21 92.39 -74.24
CA VAL A 326 26.54 92.76 -75.49
C VAL A 326 25.31 91.85 -75.72
N PRO A 327 24.11 92.38 -76.02
CA PRO A 327 22.93 91.56 -76.30
C PRO A 327 23.12 90.73 -77.56
N GLY A 328 23.49 89.45 -77.40
CA GLY A 328 23.38 88.46 -78.46
C GLY A 328 21.90 88.10 -78.63
N TYR A 329 21.34 88.31 -79.81
CA TYR A 329 20.02 87.79 -80.16
C TYR A 329 20.06 86.26 -80.11
N PRO A 330 19.29 85.57 -79.26
CA PRO A 330 19.13 84.13 -79.38
C PRO A 330 18.30 83.84 -80.65
N GLY A 331 18.98 83.35 -81.68
CA GLY A 331 18.34 82.69 -82.80
C GLY A 331 17.74 81.36 -82.35
N SER A 332 16.65 80.98 -83.01
CA SER A 332 15.84 79.76 -82.83
C SER A 332 14.89 79.74 -81.63
N THR A 333 13.60 79.67 -81.97
CA THR A 333 12.52 79.15 -81.11
C THR A 333 12.99 77.91 -80.36
N PRO A 334 12.89 77.85 -79.02
CA PRO A 334 13.18 76.61 -78.30
C PRO A 334 12.10 75.59 -78.70
N GLN A 335 12.45 74.69 -79.61
CA GLN A 335 11.64 73.52 -79.90
C GLN A 335 11.67 72.67 -78.63
N GLY A 336 10.54 72.62 -77.92
CA GLY A 336 10.42 71.86 -76.68
C GLY A 336 10.95 70.46 -76.89
N SER A 337 11.96 70.06 -76.10
CA SER A 337 12.45 68.69 -76.13
C SER A 337 11.28 67.79 -75.75
N ASN A 338 10.95 66.85 -76.63
CA ASN A 338 9.96 65.82 -76.31
C ASN A 338 10.43 65.11 -75.05
N SER A 339 9.64 65.21 -73.97
CA SER A 339 9.91 64.48 -72.74
C SER A 339 9.04 63.23 -72.77
N GLN A 340 9.70 62.09 -72.76
CA GLN A 340 9.07 60.80 -72.62
C GLN A 340 9.36 60.31 -71.20
N TYR A 341 8.31 60.04 -70.46
CA TYR A 341 8.40 59.42 -69.14
C TYR A 341 7.56 58.15 -69.15
N GLU A 342 8.19 57.05 -68.79
CA GLU A 342 7.54 55.76 -68.63
C GLU A 342 7.84 55.25 -67.23
N GLU A 343 6.78 54.92 -66.49
CA GLU A 343 6.85 54.32 -65.18
C GLU A 343 6.00 53.06 -65.22
N LEU A 344 6.66 51.91 -65.05
CA LEU A 344 6.03 50.61 -64.97
C LEU A 344 6.22 50.08 -63.55
N ASN A 345 5.11 49.87 -62.84
CA ASN A 345 5.08 49.27 -61.52
C ASN A 345 4.33 47.93 -61.62
N ASP A 346 5.01 46.83 -61.31
CA ASP A 346 4.46 45.48 -61.36
C ASP A 346 4.62 44.81 -59.99
N THR A 347 3.49 44.57 -59.32
CA THR A 347 3.45 43.92 -58.00
C THR A 347 2.78 42.56 -58.15
N ILE A 348 3.52 41.48 -57.90
CA ILE A 348 3.00 40.10 -57.97
C ILE A 348 3.09 39.46 -56.59
N ASN A 349 1.94 39.12 -56.01
CA ASN A 349 1.88 38.33 -54.78
C ASN A 349 1.81 36.84 -55.15
N ARG A 350 2.68 36.04 -54.53
CA ARG A 350 2.79 34.60 -54.75
C ARG A 350 2.58 33.85 -53.45
N GLU A 351 1.83 32.75 -53.51
CA GLU A 351 1.67 31.80 -52.41
C GLU A 351 2.63 30.61 -52.59
N VAL A 352 3.12 30.08 -51.47
CA VAL A 352 4.07 28.96 -51.43
C VAL A 352 3.51 27.85 -50.56
N ASN A 353 3.90 26.61 -50.82
CA ASN A 353 3.54 25.51 -49.94
C ASN A 353 4.34 25.64 -48.65
N ARG A 354 3.66 25.68 -47.50
CA ARG A 354 4.28 25.60 -46.18
C ARG A 354 4.02 24.22 -45.61
N ILE A 355 5.08 23.46 -45.35
CA ILE A 355 5.00 22.12 -44.79
C ILE A 355 5.62 22.19 -43.40
N THR A 356 4.78 22.05 -42.37
CA THR A 356 5.24 21.90 -40.98
C THR A 356 5.30 20.42 -40.65
N ARG A 357 6.50 19.92 -40.34
CA ARG A 357 6.71 18.55 -39.87
C ARG A 357 7.08 18.59 -38.40
N ASN A 358 6.23 17.99 -37.57
CA ASN A 358 6.54 17.70 -36.18
C ASN A 358 7.17 16.30 -36.14
N ILE A 359 8.48 16.24 -35.99
CA ILE A 359 9.23 14.99 -35.95
C ILE A 359 9.55 14.68 -34.50
N THR A 360 8.97 13.59 -34.00
CA THR A 360 9.30 13.01 -32.70
C THR A 360 10.03 11.69 -32.96
N MET A 361 11.31 11.62 -32.60
CA MET A 361 12.08 10.39 -32.74
C MET A 361 11.66 9.35 -31.68
N SER A 362 11.85 8.07 -32.01
CA SER A 362 11.70 6.97 -31.06
C SER A 362 12.56 7.18 -29.82
N PRO A 363 12.16 6.67 -28.65
CA PRO A 363 12.83 6.95 -27.38
C PRO A 363 14.25 6.36 -27.27
N TYR A 364 14.66 5.50 -28.21
CA TYR A 364 16.01 4.97 -28.32
C TYR A 364 16.33 4.49 -29.74
N LYS A 365 17.63 4.45 -30.07
CA LYS A 365 18.19 3.89 -31.30
C LYS A 365 19.40 3.01 -30.96
N ILE A 366 19.52 1.86 -31.63
CA ILE A 366 20.71 1.00 -31.52
C ILE A 366 21.78 1.56 -32.46
N GLU A 367 22.92 1.99 -31.91
CA GLU A 367 24.06 2.50 -32.68
C GLU A 367 25.01 1.37 -33.09
N ASP A 368 25.20 0.41 -32.20
CA ASP A 368 26.15 -0.69 -32.40
C ASP A 368 25.68 -1.96 -31.68
N ILE A 369 26.06 -3.11 -32.22
CA ILE A 369 25.82 -4.44 -31.64
C ILE A 369 27.05 -5.30 -31.84
N THR A 370 27.46 -6.01 -30.80
CA THR A 370 28.49 -7.04 -30.86
C THR A 370 27.93 -8.35 -30.33
N ILE A 371 28.07 -9.42 -31.11
CA ILE A 371 27.56 -10.75 -30.76
C ILE A 371 28.73 -11.72 -30.62
N ASN A 372 28.85 -12.31 -29.44
CA ASN A 372 29.80 -13.37 -29.13
C ASN A 372 29.06 -14.69 -28.97
N VAL A 373 29.45 -15.69 -29.74
CA VAL A 373 28.87 -17.03 -29.68
C VAL A 373 29.95 -18.05 -29.35
N GLY A 374 29.79 -18.69 -28.20
CA GLY A 374 30.51 -19.92 -27.87
C GLY A 374 29.75 -21.12 -28.39
N VAL A 375 30.43 -22.03 -29.10
CA VAL A 375 29.85 -23.31 -29.55
C VAL A 375 30.72 -24.49 -29.14
N GLU A 376 30.09 -25.51 -28.57
CA GLU A 376 30.78 -26.76 -28.22
C GLU A 376 30.86 -27.68 -29.45
N PRO A 377 32.06 -28.11 -29.86
CA PRO A 377 32.19 -28.98 -31.01
C PRO A 377 31.63 -30.39 -30.73
N PRO A 378 31.00 -31.03 -31.74
CA PRO A 378 30.56 -32.42 -31.60
C PRO A 378 31.78 -33.33 -31.39
N GLU A 379 31.70 -34.21 -30.38
CA GLU A 379 32.67 -35.26 -30.06
C GLU A 379 34.14 -34.83 -29.93
N GLY A 380 34.40 -33.69 -29.25
CA GLY A 380 35.77 -33.30 -28.91
C GLY A 380 36.71 -32.99 -30.08
N GLY A 381 36.16 -32.89 -31.30
CA GLY A 381 36.86 -32.44 -32.50
C GLY A 381 36.87 -30.92 -32.66
N GLN A 382 37.36 -30.43 -33.81
CA GLN A 382 37.20 -29.04 -34.23
C GLN A 382 35.87 -28.85 -34.96
N LEU A 383 35.28 -27.66 -34.85
CA LEU A 383 34.10 -27.31 -35.65
C LEU A 383 34.49 -27.22 -37.13
N ASP A 384 33.67 -27.79 -38.02
CA ASP A 384 33.88 -27.68 -39.46
C ASP A 384 33.71 -26.22 -39.93
N ALA A 385 34.53 -25.81 -40.91
CA ALA A 385 34.54 -24.45 -41.43
C ALA A 385 33.19 -24.04 -42.04
N GLN A 386 32.47 -24.99 -42.66
CA GLN A 386 31.13 -24.75 -43.22
C GLN A 386 30.08 -24.48 -42.13
N THR A 387 30.22 -25.12 -40.96
CA THR A 387 29.34 -24.90 -39.81
C THR A 387 29.57 -23.52 -39.21
N ILE A 388 30.84 -23.12 -39.05
CA ILE A 388 31.20 -21.77 -38.58
C ILE A 388 30.63 -20.71 -39.53
N GLU A 389 30.74 -20.92 -40.84
CA GLU A 389 30.23 -19.98 -41.84
C GLU A 389 28.69 -19.88 -41.81
N SER A 390 28.00 -20.99 -41.61
CA SER A 390 26.53 -21.01 -41.46
C SER A 390 26.09 -20.23 -40.22
N ILE A 391 26.81 -20.39 -39.10
CA ILE A 391 26.58 -19.62 -37.87
C ILE A 391 26.83 -18.13 -38.14
N LYS A 392 27.95 -17.78 -38.78
CA LYS A 392 28.24 -16.39 -39.14
C LYS A 392 27.16 -15.77 -40.03
N GLN A 393 26.63 -16.51 -41.00
CA GLN A 393 25.57 -16.02 -41.88
C GLN A 393 24.29 -15.67 -41.11
N VAL A 394 23.90 -16.51 -40.15
CA VAL A 394 22.78 -16.24 -39.24
C VAL A 394 23.04 -14.96 -38.44
N LEU A 395 24.22 -14.85 -37.85
CA LEU A 395 24.60 -13.68 -37.04
C LEU A 395 24.63 -12.40 -37.87
N ARG A 396 25.15 -12.44 -39.10
CA ARG A 396 25.13 -11.31 -40.05
C ARG A 396 23.72 -10.83 -40.33
N ASN A 397 22.76 -11.73 -40.49
CA ASN A 397 21.37 -11.35 -40.73
C ASN A 397 20.78 -10.60 -39.53
N VAL A 398 21.08 -11.05 -38.30
CA VAL A 398 20.63 -10.38 -37.08
C VAL A 398 21.27 -9.00 -36.95
N VAL A 399 22.60 -8.90 -37.07
CA VAL A 399 23.33 -7.61 -37.03
C VAL A 399 22.79 -6.67 -38.09
N ARG A 400 22.57 -7.15 -39.32
CA ARG A 400 22.00 -6.36 -40.41
C ARG A 400 20.64 -5.81 -40.04
N VAL A 401 19.70 -6.62 -39.58
CA VAL A 401 18.35 -6.15 -39.23
C VAL A 401 18.37 -5.16 -38.07
N THR A 402 19.23 -5.39 -37.06
CA THR A 402 19.34 -4.54 -35.88
C THR A 402 19.99 -3.18 -36.18
N LEU A 403 21.00 -3.14 -37.06
CA LEU A 403 21.73 -1.92 -37.43
C LEU A 403 21.22 -1.24 -38.71
N SER A 404 20.19 -1.79 -39.37
CA SER A 404 19.60 -1.18 -40.57
C SER A 404 18.89 0.12 -40.21
N ASP A 405 19.65 1.19 -40.04
CA ASP A 405 19.15 2.54 -40.22
C ASP A 405 18.89 2.77 -41.72
N ARG A 406 17.90 3.59 -42.05
CA ARG A 406 17.37 3.78 -43.41
C ARG A 406 18.37 4.47 -44.36
N GLY A 407 19.54 3.86 -44.62
CA GLY A 407 20.55 4.43 -45.51
C GLY A 407 21.94 3.79 -45.50
N VAL A 408 22.29 2.93 -44.54
CA VAL A 408 23.65 2.33 -44.48
C VAL A 408 23.60 0.84 -44.84
N GLN A 409 24.11 0.51 -46.03
CA GLN A 409 24.36 -0.89 -46.40
C GLN A 409 25.72 -1.29 -45.82
N LEU A 410 25.71 -2.07 -44.74
CA LEU A 410 26.93 -2.64 -44.17
C LEU A 410 27.49 -3.71 -45.11
N THR A 411 28.78 -3.60 -45.43
CA THR A 411 29.52 -4.61 -46.19
C THR A 411 29.71 -5.88 -45.36
N GLN A 412 30.05 -7.00 -46.01
CA GLN A 412 30.22 -8.29 -45.30
C GLN A 412 31.38 -8.25 -44.30
N GLU A 413 32.45 -7.52 -44.62
CA GLU A 413 33.63 -7.35 -43.77
C GLU A 413 33.32 -6.54 -42.51
N GLU A 414 32.49 -5.49 -42.64
CA GLU A 414 32.02 -4.70 -41.49
C GLU A 414 31.12 -5.55 -40.58
N LEU A 415 30.21 -6.36 -41.14
CA LEU A 415 29.35 -7.24 -40.36
C LEU A 415 30.15 -8.29 -39.57
N ASP A 416 31.22 -8.82 -40.15
CA ASP A 416 32.06 -9.81 -39.50
C ASP A 416 32.89 -9.22 -38.34
N GLN A 417 33.11 -7.89 -38.28
CA GLN A 417 33.76 -7.24 -37.13
C GLN A 417 32.88 -7.26 -35.87
N HIS A 418 31.55 -7.29 -36.04
CA HIS A 418 30.58 -7.35 -34.95
C HIS A 418 30.33 -8.77 -34.43
N ILE A 419 30.97 -9.79 -35.02
CA ILE A 419 30.66 -11.20 -34.79
C ILE A 419 31.92 -11.96 -34.37
N SER A 420 31.85 -12.61 -33.19
CA SER A 420 32.89 -13.52 -32.73
C SER A 420 32.31 -14.91 -32.48
N VAL A 421 32.87 -15.93 -33.11
CA VAL A 421 32.49 -17.34 -32.91
C VAL A 421 33.67 -18.09 -32.32
N LEU A 422 33.50 -18.61 -31.10
CA LEU A 422 34.53 -19.26 -30.30
C LEU A 422 34.18 -20.75 -30.12
N PRO A 423 34.86 -21.67 -30.83
CA PRO A 423 34.69 -23.10 -30.59
C PRO A 423 35.46 -23.50 -29.32
N ARG A 424 34.76 -23.81 -28.22
CA ARG A 424 35.36 -24.32 -26.97
C ARG A 424 34.43 -25.31 -26.28
N GLN A 425 35.02 -26.30 -25.61
CA GLN A 425 34.27 -27.21 -24.74
C GLN A 425 33.85 -26.51 -23.45
N PHE A 426 32.60 -26.69 -23.05
CA PHE A 426 32.08 -26.09 -21.83
C PHE A 426 32.33 -26.99 -20.63
N SER A 427 33.28 -26.60 -19.78
CA SER A 427 33.63 -27.32 -18.54
C SER A 427 32.67 -26.90 -17.43
N GLY A 428 31.46 -27.48 -17.39
CA GLY A 428 30.45 -27.10 -16.40
C GLY A 428 29.17 -27.92 -16.39
N LYS A 429 29.12 -29.09 -17.05
CA LYS A 429 27.97 -30.00 -16.98
C LYS A 429 27.97 -30.62 -15.58
N VAL A 430 27.29 -29.99 -14.63
CA VAL A 430 26.93 -30.66 -13.37
C VAL A 430 26.00 -31.79 -13.76
N ALA A 431 26.54 -33.01 -13.81
CA ALA A 431 25.71 -34.21 -13.82
C ALA A 431 24.89 -34.14 -12.53
N VAL A 432 23.59 -33.90 -12.65
CA VAL A 432 22.66 -34.05 -11.54
C VAL A 432 22.51 -35.55 -11.34
N ASP A 433 23.42 -36.14 -10.57
CA ASP A 433 23.28 -37.49 -10.06
C ASP A 433 22.00 -37.53 -9.23
N SER A 434 20.97 -38.10 -9.84
CA SER A 434 19.68 -38.35 -9.21
C SER A 434 19.76 -39.63 -8.39
N SER A 435 20.67 -39.68 -7.42
CA SER A 435 20.70 -40.72 -6.40
C SER A 435 19.99 -40.17 -5.16
N THR A 436 18.68 -40.43 -5.06
CA THR A 436 17.91 -40.22 -3.84
C THR A 436 18.32 -41.28 -2.81
N ASP A 437 19.48 -41.11 -2.19
CA ASP A 437 19.82 -41.83 -0.96
C ASP A 437 19.15 -41.09 0.20
N LEU A 438 17.98 -41.60 0.59
CA LEU A 438 17.26 -41.17 1.78
C LEU A 438 18.06 -41.57 3.03
N THR A 439 18.71 -40.58 3.62
CA THR A 439 19.51 -40.64 4.85
C THR A 439 18.74 -41.27 6.03
N PRO A 440 19.35 -42.12 6.87
CA PRO A 440 18.69 -42.86 7.97
C PRO A 440 18.04 -42.00 9.08
N TYR A 441 18.23 -40.68 9.08
CA TYR A 441 17.62 -39.78 10.06
C TYR A 441 16.10 -39.60 9.86
N LEU A 442 15.56 -39.83 8.66
CA LEU A 442 14.11 -39.68 8.39
C LEU A 442 13.27 -40.76 9.09
N TYR A 443 13.79 -41.99 9.18
CA TYR A 443 13.16 -43.09 9.92
C TYR A 443 13.19 -42.85 11.44
N GLY A 444 14.25 -42.20 11.95
CA GLY A 444 14.35 -41.80 13.36
C GLY A 444 13.29 -40.76 13.75
N ALA A 445 13.09 -39.74 12.92
CA ALA A 445 12.06 -38.72 13.15
C ALA A 445 10.63 -39.29 13.07
N GLY A 446 10.38 -40.22 12.14
CA GLY A 446 9.10 -40.91 12.01
C GLY A 446 8.74 -41.79 13.21
N ALA A 447 9.73 -42.49 13.78
CA ALA A 447 9.52 -43.32 14.98
C ALA A 447 9.19 -42.47 16.23
N VAL A 448 9.83 -41.31 16.39
CA VAL A 448 9.54 -40.38 17.50
C VAL A 448 8.14 -39.77 17.37
N ALA A 449 7.72 -39.42 16.16
CA ALA A 449 6.36 -38.91 15.92
C ALA A 449 5.27 -39.95 16.23
N LEU A 450 5.50 -41.22 15.88
CA LEU A 450 4.58 -42.32 16.21
C LEU A 450 4.51 -42.61 17.72
N LEU A 451 5.63 -42.54 18.43
CA LEU A 451 5.65 -42.67 19.89
C LEU A 451 4.93 -41.50 20.58
N ALA A 452 5.07 -40.28 20.08
CA ALA A 452 4.35 -39.11 20.60
C ALA A 452 2.82 -39.27 20.41
N LEU A 453 2.37 -39.73 19.24
CA LEU A 453 0.96 -40.01 18.97
C LEU A 453 0.42 -41.15 19.86
N GLY A 454 1.21 -42.21 20.07
CA GLY A 454 0.87 -43.29 20.99
C GLY A 454 0.72 -42.83 22.45
N ALA A 455 1.60 -41.94 22.91
CA ALA A 455 1.53 -41.37 24.26
C ALA A 455 0.29 -40.49 24.46
N VAL A 456 -0.07 -39.68 23.46
CA VAL A 456 -1.31 -38.86 23.48
C VAL A 456 -2.55 -39.76 23.50
N ALA A 457 -2.59 -40.80 22.67
CA ALA A 457 -3.68 -41.77 22.66
C ALA A 457 -3.81 -42.50 24.01
N PHE A 458 -2.70 -42.87 24.65
CA PHE A 458 -2.67 -43.49 25.97
C PHE A 458 -3.16 -42.54 27.09
N LEU A 459 -2.80 -41.26 27.03
CA LEU A 459 -3.30 -40.25 27.98
C LEU A 459 -4.81 -40.04 27.84
N ILE A 460 -5.34 -40.01 26.61
CA ILE A 460 -6.79 -39.93 26.36
C ILE A 460 -7.49 -41.19 26.87
N TYR A 461 -6.92 -42.37 26.63
CA TYR A 461 -7.47 -43.64 27.13
C TYR A 461 -7.50 -43.68 28.66
N ARG A 462 -6.41 -43.27 29.33
CA ARG A 462 -6.33 -43.20 30.80
C ARG A 462 -7.35 -42.23 31.38
N ARG A 463 -7.53 -41.06 30.74
CA ARG A 463 -8.51 -40.06 31.18
C ARG A 463 -9.95 -40.56 31.05
N ARG A 464 -10.27 -41.30 29.98
CA ARG A 464 -11.57 -41.96 29.82
C ARG A 464 -11.80 -43.08 30.84
N ARG A 465 -10.75 -43.83 31.21
CA ARG A 465 -10.86 -44.90 32.21
C ARG A 465 -11.07 -44.36 33.62
N GLN A 466 -10.49 -43.21 33.95
CA GLN A 466 -10.75 -42.52 35.23
C GLN A 466 -12.17 -41.94 35.32
N ALA A 467 -12.74 -41.49 34.20
CA ALA A 467 -14.14 -41.06 34.15
C ALA A 467 -15.12 -42.22 34.39
N LYS A 468 -14.82 -43.43 33.89
CA LYS A 468 -15.67 -44.62 34.14
C LYS A 468 -15.57 -45.18 35.57
N LEU A 469 -14.47 -44.93 36.28
CA LEU A 469 -14.30 -45.39 37.67
C LEU A 469 -14.99 -44.47 38.69
N GLN A 470 -15.39 -43.26 38.31
CA GLN A 470 -16.17 -42.35 39.17
C GLN A 470 -17.68 -42.58 39.09
N GLU A 471 -18.16 -43.41 38.16
CA GLU A 471 -19.58 -43.70 37.97
C GLU A 471 -20.03 -45.00 38.68
N GLU A 472 -19.11 -45.72 39.32
CA GLU A 472 -19.36 -47.04 39.95
C GLU A 472 -19.42 -47.01 41.50
N GLU A 473 -19.26 -45.84 42.13
CA GLU A 473 -19.44 -45.64 43.58
C GLU A 473 -20.58 -44.66 43.88
N VAL A 474 -21.83 -45.11 43.73
CA VAL A 474 -22.99 -44.49 44.39
C VAL A 474 -23.73 -45.57 45.17
N PRO A 475 -23.88 -45.47 46.50
CA PRO A 475 -24.59 -46.47 47.30
C PRO A 475 -26.08 -46.54 46.95
N ASP A 476 -26.55 -47.77 46.88
CA ASP A 476 -27.91 -48.23 46.62
C ASP A 476 -28.91 -47.69 47.67
N LEU A 477 -29.81 -46.81 47.25
CA LEU A 477 -31.02 -46.41 47.99
C LEU A 477 -32.23 -46.48 47.05
N MET A 478 -33.02 -47.54 47.23
CA MET A 478 -34.44 -47.77 46.89
C MET A 478 -35.07 -47.12 45.61
N PRO A 479 -35.88 -47.88 44.85
CA PRO A 479 -36.35 -47.45 43.53
C PRO A 479 -37.47 -46.40 43.60
N PRO A 480 -37.45 -45.35 42.76
CA PRO A 480 -38.61 -44.51 42.51
C PRO A 480 -39.48 -45.06 41.36
N GLN A 481 -40.79 -44.87 41.51
CA GLN A 481 -41.86 -45.19 40.56
C GLN A 481 -41.71 -44.42 39.22
N PRO A 482 -42.28 -44.92 38.10
CA PRO A 482 -42.15 -44.25 36.81
C PRO A 482 -43.04 -43.00 36.75
N MET A 483 -42.47 -41.86 36.35
CA MET A 483 -43.22 -40.69 35.89
C MET A 483 -42.73 -40.31 34.50
N GLU A 484 -43.70 -40.10 33.61
CA GLU A 484 -43.57 -39.78 32.20
C GLU A 484 -42.82 -38.46 31.97
N ILE A 485 -42.05 -38.45 30.88
CA ILE A 485 -41.28 -37.31 30.37
C ILE A 485 -42.23 -36.37 29.62
N PRO A 486 -42.22 -35.04 29.85
CA PRO A 486 -42.72 -34.09 28.89
C PRO A 486 -41.58 -33.53 28.02
N ASP A 487 -41.86 -33.44 26.72
CA ASP A 487 -40.99 -32.94 25.67
C ASP A 487 -40.49 -31.50 25.91
N LEU A 488 -39.27 -31.27 25.41
CA LEU A 488 -38.60 -29.98 25.31
C LEU A 488 -39.35 -29.03 24.38
N THR A 489 -39.76 -27.87 24.89
CA THR A 489 -40.21 -26.74 24.05
C THR A 489 -39.23 -25.58 24.21
N TYR A 490 -38.74 -25.09 23.07
CA TYR A 490 -37.84 -23.96 22.92
C TYR A 490 -38.43 -22.66 23.51
N GLN A 491 -37.59 -21.90 24.21
CA GLN A 491 -37.89 -20.53 24.66
C GLN A 491 -37.76 -19.55 23.49
N GLU A 492 -38.89 -18.97 23.10
CA GLU A 492 -38.98 -17.74 22.29
C GLU A 492 -39.54 -16.60 23.14
N ASP A 493 -39.24 -15.38 22.72
CA ASP A 493 -39.21 -14.12 23.48
C ASP A 493 -40.37 -13.81 24.45
N THR A 494 -39.98 -13.23 25.59
CA THR A 494 -40.74 -13.20 26.86
C THR A 494 -41.76 -12.06 26.98
N ASP A 495 -41.76 -11.04 26.12
CA ASP A 495 -42.56 -9.84 26.40
C ASP A 495 -44.00 -9.87 25.85
N GLN A 496 -44.23 -10.44 24.65
CA GLN A 496 -45.57 -10.44 24.04
C GLN A 496 -46.55 -11.42 24.71
N VAL A 497 -46.04 -12.54 25.24
CA VAL A 497 -46.87 -13.57 25.90
C VAL A 497 -47.34 -13.11 27.29
N VAL A 498 -46.52 -12.31 27.98
CA VAL A 498 -46.87 -11.74 29.29
C VAL A 498 -47.97 -10.69 29.14
N VAL A 499 -47.86 -9.81 28.13
CA VAL A 499 -48.88 -8.80 27.82
C VAL A 499 -50.21 -9.46 27.43
N ARG A 500 -50.17 -10.52 26.60
CA ARG A 500 -51.39 -11.26 26.22
C ARG A 500 -52.08 -11.91 27.42
N LYS A 501 -51.34 -12.52 28.33
CA LYS A 501 -51.89 -13.12 29.56
C LYS A 501 -52.45 -12.08 30.52
N GLN A 502 -51.84 -10.89 30.59
CA GLN A 502 -52.33 -9.79 31.42
C GLN A 502 -53.64 -9.21 30.85
N LEU A 503 -53.73 -9.05 29.52
CA LEU A 503 -54.95 -8.62 28.83
C LEU A 503 -56.08 -9.65 28.97
N GLU A 504 -55.78 -10.95 28.84
CA GLU A 504 -56.76 -12.03 29.03
C GLU A 504 -57.27 -12.09 30.48
N LYS A 505 -56.37 -11.87 31.45
CA LYS A 505 -56.74 -11.81 32.88
C LYS A 505 -57.58 -10.57 33.19
N LEU A 506 -57.28 -9.42 32.58
CA LEU A 506 -58.08 -8.20 32.70
C LEU A 506 -59.48 -8.38 32.11
N ALA A 507 -59.58 -8.98 30.91
CA ALA A 507 -60.85 -9.26 30.25
C ALA A 507 -61.76 -10.20 31.07
N ARG A 508 -61.18 -11.21 31.75
CA ARG A 508 -61.95 -12.15 32.59
C ARG A 508 -62.32 -11.59 33.96
N SER A 509 -61.45 -10.78 34.57
CA SER A 509 -61.63 -10.36 35.97
C SER A 509 -62.36 -9.02 36.10
N LYS A 510 -62.21 -8.12 35.13
CA LYS A 510 -62.78 -6.78 35.13
C LYS A 510 -63.15 -6.33 33.70
N PRO A 511 -64.29 -6.80 33.18
CA PRO A 511 -64.68 -6.52 31.80
C PRO A 511 -64.86 -5.03 31.52
N ASP A 512 -65.34 -4.25 32.49
CA ASP A 512 -65.59 -2.81 32.30
C ASP A 512 -64.29 -2.00 32.09
N GLU A 513 -63.21 -2.31 32.84
CA GLU A 513 -61.90 -1.66 32.68
C GLU A 513 -61.23 -2.07 31.35
N PHE A 514 -61.42 -3.32 30.91
CA PHE A 514 -60.93 -3.81 29.63
C PHE A 514 -61.60 -3.12 28.43
N VAL A 515 -62.91 -2.85 28.51
CA VAL A 515 -63.66 -2.11 27.48
C VAL A 515 -63.20 -0.65 27.38
N VAL A 516 -62.89 0.00 28.51
CA VAL A 516 -62.32 1.36 28.51
C VAL A 516 -60.96 1.38 27.80
N LEU A 517 -60.09 0.39 28.10
CA LEU A 517 -58.76 0.28 27.50
C LEU A 517 -58.82 0.04 25.98
N LEU A 518 -59.76 -0.79 25.52
CA LEU A 518 -60.06 -0.97 24.10
C LEU A 518 -60.60 0.30 23.44
N ARG A 519 -61.44 1.07 24.13
CA ARG A 519 -61.99 2.33 23.62
C ARG A 519 -60.92 3.42 23.47
N THR A 520 -59.95 3.46 24.39
CA THR A 520 -58.82 4.39 24.32
C THR A 520 -57.92 4.05 23.13
N TRP A 521 -57.63 2.76 22.92
CA TRP A 521 -56.84 2.31 21.77
C TRP A 521 -57.53 2.58 20.42
N LEU A 522 -58.86 2.39 20.34
CA LEU A 522 -59.64 2.69 19.14
C LEU A 522 -59.84 4.19 18.86
N ALA A 523 -59.46 5.06 19.79
CA ALA A 523 -59.54 6.52 19.63
C ALA A 523 -58.16 7.16 19.36
N GLU A 524 -57.09 6.37 19.41
CA GLU A 524 -55.70 6.81 19.22
C GLU A 524 -55.15 6.44 17.82
N ASP A 525 -55.94 5.70 17.03
CA ASP A 525 -55.85 5.54 15.56
C ASP A 525 -57.02 6.31 14.89
#